data_AF-A0A524JMV6-F1
#
_entry.id   AF-A0A524JMV6-F1
#
_cell.length_a   1.000
_cell.length_b   1.000
_cell.length_c   1.000
_cell.angle_alpha   90.00
_cell.angle_beta   90.00
_cell.angle_gamma   90.00
#
_symmetry.space_group_name_H-M   'P 1'
#
loop_
_entity.id
_entity.type
_entity.pdbx_description
1 polymer ?
#
loop_
_entity_poly.entity_id
_entity_poly.type
_entity_poly.pdbx_seq_one_letter_code
_entity_poly.pdbx_strand_id
1 'polypeptide(L)'
;MMEYKGYTGVFEFDTELELFSGFVVDLRDQIYFEGESVEQLKASMHRAVDHYLEVCVARGEEPEKPFSGKLNVRLGTDLHRAVAVAAAARGESINSWLIHVVSSAADQEPKVIPLTRRETRGGRTSEGKPASSRKRSVKKAAGAPKA
;
A
#
# COMPACT_ATOMS: atom_id res chain seq x y z
N MET A 1 8.56 -16.00 -4.84
CA MET A 1 8.76 -14.99 -5.92
C MET A 1 9.05 -15.69 -7.23
N MET A 2 8.81 -15.02 -8.36
CA MET A 2 9.18 -15.47 -9.72
C MET A 2 9.63 -14.26 -10.56
N GLU A 3 10.43 -14.48 -11.59
CA GLU A 3 11.00 -13.42 -12.42
C GLU A 3 10.78 -13.69 -13.91
N TYR A 4 10.46 -12.65 -14.68
CA TYR A 4 10.34 -12.73 -16.14
C TYR A 4 10.67 -11.38 -16.79
N LYS A 5 11.61 -11.36 -17.75
CA LYS A 5 12.07 -10.15 -18.45
C LYS A 5 12.50 -8.98 -17.53
N GLY A 6 13.02 -9.31 -16.34
CA GLY A 6 13.42 -8.32 -15.33
C GLY A 6 12.27 -7.76 -14.48
N TYR A 7 11.07 -8.33 -14.60
CA TYR A 7 9.92 -8.06 -13.74
C TYR A 7 9.75 -9.17 -12.71
N THR A 8 9.39 -8.78 -11.49
CA THR A 8 9.29 -9.63 -10.31
C THR A 8 7.82 -9.83 -9.93
N GLY A 9 7.40 -11.09 -9.90
CA GLY A 9 6.10 -11.53 -9.43
C GLY A 9 6.18 -12.08 -8.01
N VAL A 10 5.33 -11.58 -7.12
CA VAL A 10 5.08 -12.19 -5.80
C VAL A 10 3.72 -12.86 -5.84
N PHE A 11 3.59 -14.00 -5.15
CA PHE A 11 2.36 -14.77 -5.14
C PHE A 11 2.21 -15.51 -3.82
N GLU A 12 0.96 -15.84 -3.52
CA GLU A 12 0.55 -16.69 -2.41
C GLU A 12 -0.37 -17.81 -2.93
N PHE A 13 -0.48 -18.88 -2.15
CA PHE A 13 -1.45 -19.93 -2.41
C PHE A 13 -2.64 -19.72 -1.46
N ASP A 14 -3.81 -19.51 -2.04
CA ASP A 14 -5.06 -19.50 -1.29
C ASP A 14 -5.55 -20.94 -1.12
N THR A 15 -5.57 -21.43 0.12
CA THR A 15 -5.99 -22.80 0.44
C THR A 15 -7.51 -23.01 0.36
N GLU A 16 -8.31 -21.95 0.45
CA GLU A 16 -9.78 -22.05 0.33
C GLU A 16 -10.21 -22.12 -1.13
N LEU A 17 -9.49 -21.40 -2.01
CA LEU A 17 -9.76 -21.36 -3.44
C LEU A 17 -8.93 -22.36 -4.26
N GLU A 18 -7.98 -23.04 -3.61
CA GLU A 18 -6.96 -23.90 -4.26
C GLU A 18 -6.27 -23.20 -5.44
N LEU A 19 -6.00 -21.89 -5.28
CA LEU A 19 -5.57 -21.01 -6.36
C LEU A 19 -4.33 -20.21 -5.94
N PHE A 20 -3.31 -20.19 -6.81
CA PHE A 20 -2.21 -19.26 -6.66
C PHE A 20 -2.62 -17.88 -7.18
N SER A 21 -2.38 -16.86 -6.36
CA SER A 21 -2.72 -15.47 -6.65
C SER A 21 -1.50 -14.58 -6.48
N GLY A 22 -1.21 -13.73 -7.45
CA GLY A 22 0.02 -12.93 -7.44
C GLY A 22 -0.05 -11.63 -8.23
N PHE A 23 0.96 -10.79 -8.06
CA PHE A 23 1.08 -9.52 -8.77
C PHE A 23 2.53 -9.17 -9.06
N VAL A 24 2.74 -8.39 -10.12
CA VAL A 24 4.04 -7.84 -10.49
C VAL A 24 4.33 -6.60 -9.65
N VAL A 25 5.44 -6.61 -8.91
CA VAL A 25 5.78 -5.55 -7.93
C VAL A 25 6.57 -4.38 -8.54
N ASP A 26 7.08 -4.57 -9.76
CA ASP A 26 8.03 -3.64 -10.38
C ASP A 26 7.36 -2.59 -11.27
N LEU A 27 6.04 -2.47 -11.18
CA LEU A 27 5.20 -1.60 -11.97
C LEU A 27 4.37 -0.69 -11.06
N ARG A 28 4.20 0.59 -11.42
CA ARG A 28 3.26 1.49 -10.73
C ARG A 28 1.81 1.00 -10.86
N ASP A 29 1.46 0.53 -12.05
CA ASP A 29 0.19 -0.16 -12.29
C ASP A 29 0.38 -1.64 -11.96
N GLN A 30 -0.19 -2.08 -10.84
CA GLN A 30 -0.12 -3.48 -10.43
C GLN A 30 -0.80 -4.37 -11.46
N ILE A 31 -0.04 -5.31 -12.02
CA ILE A 31 -0.56 -6.34 -12.91
C ILE A 31 -0.72 -7.63 -12.13
N TYR A 32 -1.93 -8.19 -12.16
CA TYR A 32 -2.31 -9.38 -11.43
C TYR A 32 -2.19 -10.63 -12.32
N PHE A 33 -1.83 -11.76 -11.71
CA PHE A 33 -1.80 -13.07 -12.36
C PHE A 33 -2.21 -14.17 -11.37
N GLU A 34 -2.81 -15.23 -11.89
CA GLU A 34 -3.28 -16.37 -11.10
C GLU A 34 -3.11 -17.69 -11.86
N GLY A 35 -3.19 -18.81 -11.15
CA GLY A 35 -3.21 -20.15 -11.74
C GLY A 35 -3.43 -21.25 -10.71
N GLU A 36 -4.01 -22.37 -11.12
CA GLU A 36 -4.29 -23.53 -10.25
C GLU A 36 -3.05 -24.42 -10.07
N SER A 37 -2.05 -24.24 -10.93
CA SER A 37 -0.77 -24.92 -10.86
C SER A 37 0.38 -23.94 -11.04
N VAL A 38 1.58 -24.33 -10.61
CA VAL A 38 2.79 -23.53 -10.82
C VAL A 38 3.06 -23.26 -12.30
N GLU A 39 2.69 -24.21 -13.19
CA GLU A 39 2.84 -24.04 -14.63
C GLU A 39 1.88 -22.99 -15.18
N GLN A 40 0.59 -23.07 -14.80
CA GLN A 40 -0.41 -22.07 -15.18
C GLN A 40 -0.05 -20.69 -14.64
N LEU A 41 0.42 -20.62 -13.39
CA LEU A 41 0.81 -19.38 -12.74
C LEU A 41 1.95 -18.68 -13.48
N LYS A 42 3.00 -19.43 -13.86
CA LYS A 42 4.11 -18.92 -14.68
C LYS A 42 3.63 -18.42 -16.03
N ALA A 43 2.80 -19.20 -16.73
CA ALA A 43 2.25 -18.82 -18.02
C ALA A 43 1.34 -17.58 -17.92
N SER A 44 0.60 -17.44 -16.82
CA SER A 44 -0.23 -16.28 -16.51
C SER A 44 0.62 -15.03 -16.28
N MET A 45 1.68 -15.13 -15.48
CA MET A 45 2.64 -14.03 -15.25
C MET A 45 3.32 -13.59 -16.56
N HIS A 46 3.81 -14.53 -17.37
CA HIS A 46 4.48 -14.20 -18.63
C HIS A 46 3.54 -13.45 -19.58
N ARG A 47 2.29 -13.93 -19.73
CA ARG A 47 1.27 -13.26 -20.56
C ARG A 47 0.95 -11.86 -20.06
N ALA A 48 0.81 -11.69 -18.75
CA ALA A 48 0.58 -10.40 -18.11
C ALA A 48 1.70 -9.38 -18.42
N VAL A 49 2.96 -9.81 -18.28
CA VAL A 49 4.13 -8.97 -18.58
C VAL A 49 4.27 -8.68 -20.07
N ASP A 50 4.07 -9.69 -20.93
CA ASP A 50 4.14 -9.52 -22.38
C ASP A 50 3.09 -8.52 -22.88
N HIS A 51 1.85 -8.65 -22.40
CA HIS A 51 0.79 -7.72 -22.73
C HIS A 51 1.11 -6.29 -22.32
N TYR A 52 1.69 -6.10 -21.13
CA TYR A 52 2.15 -4.79 -20.68
C TYR A 52 3.17 -4.17 -21.63
N LEU A 53 4.20 -4.93 -22.02
CA LEU A 53 5.23 -4.47 -22.93
C LEU A 53 4.66 -4.14 -24.32
N GLU A 54 3.73 -4.95 -24.82
CA GLU A 54 3.02 -4.68 -26.08
C GLU A 54 2.23 -3.37 -26.01
N VAL A 55 1.52 -3.12 -24.91
CA VAL A 55 0.77 -1.87 -24.71
C VAL A 55 1.71 -0.66 -24.66
N CYS A 56 2.85 -0.75 -23.99
CA CYS A 56 3.86 0.31 -23.98
C CYS A 56 4.35 0.63 -25.41
N VAL A 57 4.69 -0.41 -26.19
CA VAL A 57 5.12 -0.24 -27.59
C VAL A 57 4.02 0.40 -28.44
N ALA A 58 2.78 -0.06 -28.31
CA ALA A 58 1.63 0.47 -29.06
C ALA A 58 1.34 1.95 -28.75
N ARG A 59 1.67 2.40 -27.53
CA ARG A 59 1.51 3.81 -27.10
C ARG A 59 2.74 4.67 -27.38
N GLY A 60 3.86 4.08 -27.81
CA GLY A 60 5.13 4.79 -27.94
C GLY A 60 5.71 5.23 -26.59
N GLU A 61 5.33 4.54 -25.51
CA GLU A 61 5.82 4.80 -24.15
C GLU A 61 7.00 3.88 -23.85
N GLU A 62 8.03 4.39 -23.17
CA GLU A 62 9.06 3.51 -22.62
C GLU A 62 8.43 2.69 -21.47
N PRO A 63 8.60 1.35 -21.47
CA PRO A 63 8.22 0.54 -20.33
C PRO A 63 8.84 1.08 -19.04
N GLU A 64 8.09 0.99 -17.95
CA GLU A 64 8.58 1.41 -16.65
C GLU A 64 9.84 0.62 -16.33
N LYS A 65 10.94 1.35 -16.12
CA LYS A 65 12.19 0.73 -15.73
C LYS A 65 11.99 0.12 -14.35
N PRO A 66 12.07 -1.22 -14.20
CA PRO A 66 12.09 -1.83 -12.89
C PRO A 66 13.29 -1.25 -12.14
N PHE A 67 13.03 -0.64 -10.99
CA PHE A 67 14.01 -0.12 -10.03
C PHE A 67 14.97 0.99 -10.55
N SER A 68 14.53 2.26 -10.47
CA SER A 68 15.36 3.42 -10.82
C SER A 68 16.59 3.67 -9.91
N GLY A 69 16.74 2.89 -8.83
CA GLY A 69 17.73 3.10 -7.78
C GLY A 69 17.49 4.35 -6.91
N LYS A 70 16.44 5.13 -7.20
CA LYS A 70 16.08 6.35 -6.46
C LYS A 70 14.90 6.08 -5.54
N LEU A 71 15.05 6.43 -4.27
CA LEU A 71 14.01 6.31 -3.25
C LEU A 71 13.66 7.69 -2.68
N ASN A 72 12.52 8.26 -3.10
CA ASN A 72 12.03 9.55 -2.60
C ASN A 72 11.06 9.34 -1.43
N VAL A 73 11.53 9.49 -0.19
CA VAL A 73 10.73 9.23 1.02
C VAL A 73 10.51 10.51 1.84
N ARG A 74 9.28 10.69 2.34
CA ARG A 74 8.94 11.76 3.29
C ARG A 74 8.98 11.19 4.71
N LEU A 75 10.05 11.47 5.45
CA LEU A 75 10.27 10.92 6.80
C LEU A 75 9.53 11.69 7.91
N GLY A 76 9.22 12.97 7.69
CA GLY A 76 8.80 13.85 8.79
C GLY A 76 9.98 14.23 9.71
N THR A 77 9.81 15.30 10.49
CA THR A 77 10.91 15.95 11.22
C THR A 77 11.55 15.04 12.28
N ASP A 78 10.74 14.33 13.06
CA ASP A 78 11.23 13.53 14.20
C ASP A 78 12.04 12.32 13.73
N LEU A 79 11.54 11.60 12.72
CA LEU A 79 12.26 10.47 12.15
C LEU A 79 13.51 10.93 11.40
N HIS A 80 13.44 12.03 10.65
CA HIS A 80 14.62 12.60 10.00
C HIS A 80 15.71 12.94 11.02
N ARG A 81 15.35 13.52 12.18
CA ARG A 81 16.30 13.78 13.27
C ARG A 81 16.92 12.50 13.82
N ALA A 82 16.11 11.48 14.09
CA ALA A 82 16.60 10.20 14.61
C ALA A 82 17.59 9.54 13.63
N VAL A 83 17.25 9.53 12.34
CA VAL A 83 18.11 9.02 11.26
C VAL A 83 19.43 9.81 11.18
N ALA A 84 19.37 11.14 11.21
CA ALA A 84 20.56 11.98 11.15
C ALA A 84 21.52 11.74 12.33
N VAL A 85 20.99 11.59 13.54
CA VAL A 85 21.78 11.29 14.74
C VAL A 85 22.41 9.90 14.64
N ALA A 86 21.66 8.88 14.19
CA ALA A 86 22.15 7.52 14.05
C ALA A 86 23.28 7.40 13.01
N ALA A 87 23.12 8.08 11.86
CA ALA A 87 24.13 8.12 10.81
C ALA A 87 25.42 8.83 11.30
N ALA A 88 25.27 9.99 11.95
CA ALA A 88 26.40 10.76 12.48
C ALA A 88 27.18 9.98 13.56
N ALA A 89 26.48 9.26 14.46
CA ALA A 89 27.12 8.43 15.49
C ALA A 89 27.99 7.30 14.90
N ARG A 90 27.76 6.92 13.64
CA ARG A 90 28.52 5.90 12.92
C ARG A 90 29.54 6.47 11.94
N GLY A 91 29.63 7.80 11.81
CA GLY A 91 30.51 8.47 10.86
C GLY A 91 30.08 8.29 9.40
N GLU A 92 28.81 7.98 9.15
CA GLU A 92 28.27 7.71 7.83
C GLU A 92 27.36 8.85 7.35
N SER A 93 27.18 8.99 6.03
CA SER A 93 26.14 9.86 5.49
C SER A 93 24.75 9.26 5.77
N ILE A 94 23.71 10.10 5.83
CA ILE A 94 22.31 9.62 5.97
C ILE A 94 21.96 8.59 4.89
N ASN A 95 22.37 8.83 3.64
CA ASN A 95 22.11 7.91 2.54
C ASN A 95 22.85 6.57 2.72
N SER A 96 24.12 6.60 3.12
CA SER A 96 24.90 5.38 3.39
C SER A 96 24.29 4.55 4.50
N TRP A 97 23.91 5.22 5.60
CA TRP A 97 23.26 4.57 6.73
C TRP A 97 21.90 3.97 6.34
N LEU A 98 21.08 4.72 5.58
CA LEU A 98 19.80 4.23 5.07
C LEU A 98 19.97 3.02 4.15
N ILE A 99 20.95 3.04 3.23
CA ILE A 99 21.25 1.90 2.37
C ILE A 99 21.57 0.67 3.21
N HIS A 100 22.44 0.81 4.22
CA HIS A 100 22.79 -0.30 5.11
C HIS A 100 21.58 -0.90 5.82
N VAL A 101 20.74 -0.05 6.42
CA VAL A 101 19.53 -0.49 7.14
C VAL A 101 18.52 -1.15 6.20
N VAL A 102 18.30 -0.56 5.02
CA VAL A 102 17.37 -1.09 4.02
C VAL A 102 17.87 -2.42 3.47
N SER A 103 19.16 -2.56 3.16
CA SER A 103 19.76 -3.83 2.73
C SER A 103 19.57 -4.93 3.78
N SER A 104 19.91 -4.66 5.05
CA SER A 104 19.74 -5.66 6.11
C SER A 104 18.27 -6.05 6.33
N ALA A 105 17.33 -5.13 6.10
CA ALA A 105 15.90 -5.42 6.18
C ALA A 105 15.38 -6.18 4.95
N ALA A 106 15.88 -5.86 3.76
CA ALA A 106 15.50 -6.52 2.51
C ALA A 106 15.99 -7.97 2.43
N ASP A 107 17.11 -8.29 3.08
CA ASP A 107 17.61 -9.67 3.22
C ASP A 107 16.71 -10.54 4.12
N GLN A 108 15.76 -9.95 4.86
CA GLN A 108 14.77 -10.70 5.64
C GLN A 108 13.60 -11.11 4.75
N GLU A 109 13.14 -12.37 4.86
CA GLU A 109 11.99 -12.84 4.09
C GLU A 109 10.76 -11.94 4.33
N PRO A 110 10.17 -11.37 3.27
CA PRO A 110 9.00 -10.52 3.42
C PRO A 110 7.80 -11.36 3.86
N LYS A 111 7.10 -10.90 4.90
CA LYS A 111 5.77 -11.43 5.22
C LYS A 111 4.82 -11.04 4.10
N VAL A 112 4.37 -12.02 3.31
CA VAL A 112 3.31 -11.81 2.32
C VAL A 112 2.04 -11.44 3.08
N ILE A 113 1.51 -10.24 2.83
CA ILE A 113 0.24 -9.80 3.38
C ILE A 113 -0.83 -10.19 2.35
N PRO A 114 -1.81 -11.03 2.71
CA PRO A 114 -2.85 -11.43 1.77
C PRO A 114 -3.62 -10.22 1.25
N LEU A 115 -3.87 -10.17 -0.05
CA LEU A 115 -4.67 -9.09 -0.68
C LEU A 115 -6.17 -9.20 -0.35
N THR A 116 -6.55 -10.11 0.56
CA THR A 116 -7.94 -10.31 0.95
C THR A 116 -8.42 -9.16 1.84
N ARG A 117 -9.27 -8.34 1.20
CA ARG A 117 -10.06 -7.20 1.69
C ARG A 117 -9.40 -5.85 1.42
N ARG A 118 -9.81 -5.25 0.30
CA ARG A 118 -9.89 -3.78 0.14
C ARG A 118 -10.34 -3.20 1.48
N GLU A 119 -9.46 -2.49 2.18
CA GLU A 119 -9.93 -1.56 3.20
C GLU A 119 -10.94 -0.67 2.48
N THR A 120 -12.21 -0.84 2.84
CA THR A 120 -13.30 -0.01 2.36
C THR A 120 -12.96 1.42 2.76
N ARG A 121 -12.42 2.17 1.81
CA ARG A 121 -12.23 3.60 1.88
C ARG A 121 -13.62 4.23 1.97
N GLY A 122 -14.16 4.36 3.19
CA GLY A 122 -15.50 4.91 3.40
C GLY A 122 -16.23 4.38 4.63
N GLY A 123 -15.68 4.62 5.82
CA GLY A 123 -16.38 4.40 7.08
C GLY A 123 -16.22 5.62 7.97
N ARG A 124 -16.98 6.69 7.70
CA ARG A 124 -17.13 7.82 8.60
C ARG A 124 -17.84 7.29 9.85
N THR A 125 -17.08 6.84 10.86
CA THR A 125 -17.63 6.62 12.19
C THR A 125 -17.93 7.99 12.77
N SER A 126 -19.18 8.43 12.59
CA SER A 126 -19.75 9.45 13.45
C SER A 126 -19.70 8.93 14.87
N GLU A 127 -18.74 9.41 15.66
CA GLU A 127 -18.81 9.31 17.11
C GLU A 127 -20.18 9.81 17.56
N GLY A 128 -20.93 8.89 18.17
CA GLY A 128 -22.22 9.16 18.75
C GLY A 128 -22.11 10.27 19.79
N LYS A 129 -22.67 11.43 19.48
CA LYS A 129 -22.97 12.44 20.49
C LYS A 129 -24.11 11.89 21.36
N PRO A 130 -23.97 11.83 22.69
CA PRO A 130 -25.02 11.29 23.54
C PRO A 130 -26.26 12.19 23.50
N ALA A 131 -27.43 11.55 23.41
CA ALA A 131 -28.73 12.21 23.45
C ALA A 131 -28.91 12.93 24.79
N SER A 132 -28.74 14.26 24.79
CA SER A 132 -29.14 15.11 25.91
C SER A 132 -30.65 15.31 25.87
N SER A 133 -31.33 14.61 26.78
CA SER A 133 -32.74 14.71 27.10
C SER A 133 -33.08 16.10 27.68
N ARG A 134 -33.36 17.08 26.81
CA ARG A 134 -34.03 18.31 27.24
C ARG A 134 -35.54 18.05 27.34
N LYS A 135 -35.98 17.71 28.56
CA LYS A 135 -37.38 17.82 29.00
C LYS A 135 -37.90 19.22 28.64
N ARG A 136 -38.94 19.25 27.82
CA ARG A 136 -39.66 20.46 27.43
C ARG A 136 -40.52 20.92 28.62
N SER A 137 -39.93 21.71 29.51
CA SER A 137 -40.67 22.37 30.59
C SER A 137 -41.46 23.53 30.01
N VAL A 138 -42.77 23.33 29.84
CA VAL A 138 -43.73 24.39 29.56
C VAL A 138 -43.83 25.25 30.82
N LYS A 139 -43.26 26.46 30.81
CA LYS A 139 -43.62 27.53 31.74
C LYS A 139 -44.25 28.68 30.95
N LYS A 140 -45.55 28.80 31.16
CA LYS A 140 -46.48 29.80 30.66
C LYS A 140 -46.11 31.17 31.24
N ALA A 141 -46.06 32.18 30.38
CA ALA A 141 -45.76 33.57 30.73
C ALA A 141 -46.82 34.17 31.67
N ALA A 142 -46.35 35.03 32.58
CA ALA A 142 -47.15 35.80 33.51
C ALA A 142 -47.49 37.19 32.95
N GLY A 143 -48.73 37.63 33.22
CA GLY A 143 -49.18 39.04 33.31
C GLY A 143 -49.21 39.85 32.01
N ALA A 144 -50.13 40.80 31.78
CA ALA A 144 -51.21 41.40 32.56
C ALA A 144 -52.07 42.28 31.59
N PRO A 145 -53.22 42.84 32.02
CA PRO A 145 -54.34 43.25 31.16
C PRO A 145 -54.41 44.77 30.88
N LYS A 146 -55.16 45.15 29.83
CA LYS A 146 -55.82 46.46 29.57
C LYS A 146 -56.88 46.21 28.48
N ALA A 147 -58.10 46.73 28.43
CA ALA A 147 -58.96 47.51 29.32
C ALA A 147 -60.41 47.23 28.85
#